data_AF-A0A7W7QC62-F1
#
_entry.id   AF-A0A7W7QC62-F1
#
_cell.length_a   1.000
_cell.length_b   1.000
_cell.length_c   1.000
_cell.angle_alpha   90.00
_cell.angle_beta   90.00
_cell.angle_gamma   90.00
#
_symmetry.space_group_name_H-M   'P 1'
#
loop_
_entity.id
_entity.type
_entity.pdbx_description
1 polymer ?
#
loop_
_entity_poly.entity_id
_entity_poly.type
_entity_poly.pdbx_seq_one_letter_code
_entity_poly.pdbx_strand_id
1 'polypeptide(L)'
;MIRRLLAVLVLAGSLVVAVPGSASAAGQCPNPFWGIFCPTPYLSTGYGAVAQATQLSAAGADARFGMYSPITGAFSPSTDWLDLVKNKWVELDAVKSTDNVVAPIKGYATVATPLGEASWVTQYFFGYGRWGIYNLNTKLFYPESDWFPVS
;
A
#
# COMPACT_ATOMS: atom_id res chain seq x y z
N MET A 1 -20.89 58.64 -38.82
CA MET A 1 -20.99 58.21 -37.40
C MET A 1 -21.39 56.74 -37.37
N ILE A 2 -20.43 55.81 -37.20
CA ILE A 2 -20.67 54.36 -37.25
C ILE A 2 -20.59 53.81 -35.82
N ARG A 3 -21.72 53.32 -35.30
CA ARG A 3 -21.86 52.72 -33.97
C ARG A 3 -21.22 51.33 -33.97
N ARG A 4 -20.19 51.12 -33.14
CA ARG A 4 -19.61 49.80 -32.86
C ARG A 4 -20.45 49.09 -31.80
N LEU A 5 -21.03 47.95 -32.15
CA LEU A 5 -21.70 47.02 -31.23
C LEU A 5 -20.65 46.08 -30.64
N LEU A 6 -20.43 46.18 -29.33
CA LEU A 6 -19.68 45.20 -28.55
C LEU A 6 -20.59 43.99 -28.27
N ALA A 7 -20.23 42.81 -28.78
CA ALA A 7 -20.83 41.55 -28.40
C ALA A 7 -20.07 40.98 -27.19
N VAL A 8 -20.72 40.96 -26.02
CA VAL A 8 -20.21 40.32 -24.81
C VAL A 8 -20.60 38.84 -24.87
N LEU A 9 -19.63 37.97 -25.11
CA LEU A 9 -19.80 36.53 -25.10
C LEU A 9 -19.74 36.05 -23.63
N VAL A 10 -20.89 35.73 -23.05
CA VAL A 10 -20.97 35.13 -21.71
C VAL A 10 -20.71 33.63 -21.84
N LEU A 11 -19.49 33.19 -21.51
CA LEU A 11 -19.16 31.77 -21.36
C LEU A 11 -19.81 31.23 -20.08
N ALA A 12 -20.94 30.55 -20.24
CA ALA A 12 -21.53 29.73 -19.19
C ALA A 12 -20.67 28.47 -18.99
N GLY A 13 -19.68 28.54 -18.10
CA GLY A 13 -18.90 27.39 -17.68
C GLY A 13 -19.77 26.46 -16.82
N SER A 14 -19.99 25.24 -17.29
CA SER A 14 -20.69 24.20 -16.53
C SER A 14 -19.85 23.83 -15.30
N LEU A 15 -20.38 24.15 -14.11
CA LEU A 15 -19.82 23.73 -12.84
C LEU A 15 -20.02 22.22 -12.70
N VAL A 16 -18.98 21.44 -13.02
CA VAL A 16 -18.96 20.01 -12.72
C VAL A 16 -18.76 19.86 -11.22
N VAL A 17 -19.86 19.72 -10.48
CA VAL A 17 -19.83 19.34 -9.06
C VAL A 17 -19.46 17.86 -9.02
N ALA A 18 -18.21 17.56 -8.67
CA ALA A 18 -17.79 16.20 -8.40
C ALA A 18 -18.61 15.66 -7.21
N VAL A 19 -19.50 14.72 -7.48
CA VAL A 19 -20.23 14.01 -6.43
C VAL A 19 -19.19 13.16 -5.70
N PRO A 20 -18.98 13.33 -4.37
CA PRO A 20 -18.08 12.47 -3.63
C PRO A 20 -18.62 11.04 -3.71
N GLY A 21 -17.88 10.17 -4.40
CA GLY A 21 -18.20 8.74 -4.44
C GLY A 21 -18.21 8.20 -3.02
N SER A 22 -19.27 7.49 -2.65
CA SER A 22 -19.36 6.83 -1.36
C SER A 22 -18.17 5.88 -1.21
N ALA A 23 -17.27 6.17 -0.26
CA ALA A 23 -16.18 5.28 0.08
C ALA A 23 -16.79 3.94 0.53
N SER A 24 -16.69 2.92 -0.31
CA SER A 24 -17.10 1.57 0.08
C SER A 24 -16.21 1.14 1.22
N ALA A 25 -16.81 0.65 2.32
CA ALA A 25 -16.06 0.12 3.44
C ALA A 25 -15.07 -0.94 2.93
N ALA A 26 -13.78 -0.77 3.23
CA ALA A 26 -12.77 -1.68 2.74
C ALA A 26 -13.06 -3.09 3.27
N GLY A 27 -13.20 -4.07 2.35
CA GLY A 27 -13.38 -5.47 2.72
C GLY A 27 -12.25 -5.99 3.60
N GLN A 28 -12.55 -6.93 4.50
CA GLN A 28 -11.52 -7.62 5.27
C GLN A 28 -10.55 -8.34 4.33
N CYS A 29 -9.27 -8.42 4.71
CA CYS A 29 -8.28 -9.19 3.97
C CYS A 29 -8.81 -10.63 3.85
N PRO A 30 -8.75 -11.25 2.66
CA PRO A 30 -9.40 -12.51 2.41
C PRO A 30 -8.87 -13.55 3.40
N ASN A 31 -9.79 -14.41 3.81
CA ASN A 31 -9.53 -15.46 4.78
C ASN A 31 -8.23 -16.21 4.43
N PRO A 32 -7.33 -16.50 5.39
CA PRO A 32 -6.05 -17.21 5.19
C PRO A 32 -6.11 -18.52 4.39
N PHE A 33 -7.30 -19.04 4.07
CA PHE A 33 -7.50 -20.13 3.11
C PHE A 33 -6.80 -19.93 1.75
N TRP A 34 -6.60 -18.67 1.30
CA TRP A 34 -5.87 -18.37 0.05
C TRP A 34 -4.37 -18.10 0.27
N GLY A 35 -3.90 -18.21 1.51
CA GLY A 35 -2.53 -17.91 1.90
C GLY A 35 -2.17 -16.43 1.81
N ILE A 36 -3.14 -15.51 1.71
CA ILE A 36 -2.88 -14.06 1.60
C ILE A 36 -3.04 -13.38 2.96
N PHE A 37 -2.05 -12.59 3.33
CA PHE A 37 -1.97 -11.85 4.59
C PHE A 37 -1.71 -10.38 4.30
N CYS A 38 -2.63 -9.51 4.72
CA CYS A 38 -2.58 -8.08 4.45
C CYS A 38 -2.43 -7.30 5.75
N PRO A 39 -1.42 -6.43 5.90
CA PRO A 39 -1.33 -5.52 7.02
C PRO A 39 -2.52 -4.54 7.00
N THR A 40 -3.13 -4.36 8.16
CA THR A 40 -4.14 -3.33 8.41
C THR A 40 -3.60 -2.29 9.40
N PRO A 41 -4.01 -1.02 9.26
CA PRO A 41 -5.02 -0.51 8.32
C PRO A 41 -4.48 -0.35 6.89
N TYR A 42 -5.37 -0.25 5.90
CA TYR A 42 -5.00 -0.09 4.49
C TYR A 42 -4.66 1.37 4.17
N LEU A 43 -4.04 1.59 3.01
CA LEU A 43 -3.68 2.92 2.54
C LEU A 43 -4.61 3.37 1.42
N SER A 44 -5.11 4.60 1.51
CA SER A 44 -5.98 5.25 0.54
C SER A 44 -5.17 5.75 -0.66
N THR A 45 -5.40 5.16 -1.82
CA THR A 45 -4.75 5.52 -3.09
C THR A 45 -5.74 6.15 -4.06
N GLY A 46 -5.27 6.63 -5.23
CA GLY A 46 -6.15 7.05 -6.32
C GLY A 46 -7.08 5.96 -6.86
N TYR A 47 -6.82 4.68 -6.51
CA TYR A 47 -7.63 3.52 -6.91
C TYR A 47 -8.44 2.93 -5.74
N GLY A 48 -8.47 3.61 -4.59
CA GLY A 48 -9.10 3.14 -3.35
C GLY A 48 -8.10 2.55 -2.35
N ALA A 49 -8.62 1.83 -1.35
CA ALA A 49 -7.81 1.20 -0.32
C ALA A 49 -6.89 0.11 -0.91
N VAL A 50 -5.61 0.06 -0.50
CA VAL A 50 -4.62 -0.92 -0.94
C VAL A 50 -3.72 -1.33 0.22
N ALA A 51 -3.27 -2.58 0.23
CA ALA A 51 -2.27 -3.09 1.16
C ALA A 51 -1.13 -3.79 0.43
N GLN A 52 0.10 -3.70 0.96
CA GLN A 52 1.21 -4.57 0.57
C GLN A 52 1.04 -5.90 1.30
N ALA A 53 0.50 -6.88 0.58
CA ALA A 53 0.15 -8.19 1.12
C ALA A 53 1.22 -9.24 0.79
N THR A 54 1.21 -10.31 1.56
CA THR A 54 2.05 -11.49 1.36
C THR A 54 1.18 -12.67 0.99
N GLN A 55 1.53 -13.41 -0.05
CA GLN A 55 0.93 -14.68 -0.40
C GLN A 55 1.92 -15.82 -0.11
N LEU A 56 1.50 -16.82 0.66
CA LEU A 56 2.24 -18.06 0.84
C LEU A 56 1.92 -19.05 -0.28
N SER A 57 2.91 -19.84 -0.68
CA SER A 57 2.73 -21.00 -1.53
C SER A 57 1.86 -22.04 -0.84
N ALA A 58 1.22 -22.93 -1.61
CA ALA A 58 0.37 -23.98 -1.06
C ALA A 58 1.13 -24.93 -0.12
N ALA A 59 2.42 -25.16 -0.38
CA ALA A 59 3.29 -25.97 0.48
C ALA A 59 3.82 -25.20 1.70
N GLY A 60 3.66 -23.87 1.75
CA GLY A 60 4.20 -23.01 2.81
C GLY A 60 5.72 -22.89 2.82
N ALA A 61 6.40 -23.29 1.74
CA ALA A 61 7.86 -23.21 1.60
C ALA A 61 8.32 -21.85 1.05
N ASP A 62 7.47 -21.21 0.24
CA ASP A 62 7.76 -19.94 -0.41
C ASP A 62 6.70 -18.88 -0.08
N ALA A 63 7.10 -17.62 -0.21
CA ALA A 63 6.19 -16.48 -0.19
C ALA A 63 6.48 -15.52 -1.35
N ARG A 64 5.45 -14.79 -1.79
CA ARG A 64 5.59 -13.66 -2.70
C ARG A 64 4.80 -12.47 -2.19
N PHE A 65 5.24 -11.28 -2.56
CA PHE A 65 4.67 -10.02 -2.08
C PHE A 65 3.99 -9.29 -3.24
N GLY A 66 3.02 -8.45 -2.93
CA GLY A 66 2.26 -7.73 -3.94
C GLY A 66 1.24 -6.77 -3.36
N MET A 67 0.53 -6.08 -4.25
CA MET A 67 -0.54 -5.19 -3.86
C MET A 67 -1.87 -5.93 -3.84
N TYR A 68 -2.61 -5.79 -2.74
CA TYR A 68 -3.96 -6.31 -2.57
C TYR A 68 -4.97 -5.17 -2.56
N SER A 69 -6.03 -5.32 -3.36
CA SER A 69 -7.20 -4.42 -3.31
C SER A 69 -8.38 -5.12 -2.62
N PRO A 70 -8.84 -4.62 -1.47
CA PRO A 70 -10.01 -5.14 -0.76
C PRO A 70 -11.33 -4.84 -1.50
N ILE A 71 -11.33 -3.91 -2.45
CA ILE A 71 -12.52 -3.54 -3.24
C ILE A 71 -12.78 -4.61 -4.31
N THR A 72 -11.72 -5.08 -4.98
CA THR A 72 -11.84 -6.06 -6.07
C THR A 72 -11.52 -7.49 -5.64
N GLY A 73 -10.88 -7.68 -4.48
CA GLY A 73 -10.34 -8.96 -4.06
C GLY A 73 -9.09 -9.39 -4.82
N ALA A 74 -8.54 -8.53 -5.68
CA ALA A 74 -7.40 -8.86 -6.52
C ALA A 74 -6.07 -8.73 -5.76
N PHE A 75 -5.19 -9.71 -5.96
CA PHE A 75 -3.78 -9.66 -5.56
C PHE A 75 -2.90 -9.59 -6.80
N SER A 76 -2.09 -8.53 -6.89
CA SER A 76 -1.12 -8.33 -7.97
C SER A 76 0.29 -8.53 -7.40
N PRO A 77 0.93 -9.69 -7.62
CA PRO A 77 2.28 -9.93 -7.13
C PRO A 77 3.28 -8.94 -7.76
N SER A 78 4.18 -8.41 -6.94
CA SER A 78 5.30 -7.56 -7.34
C SER A 78 6.65 -8.29 -7.24
N THR A 79 6.67 -9.48 -6.61
CA THR A 79 7.85 -10.35 -6.56
C THR A 79 7.51 -11.73 -7.13
N ASP A 80 8.56 -12.45 -7.54
CA ASP A 80 8.49 -13.90 -7.71
C ASP A 80 8.34 -14.61 -6.34
N TRP A 81 8.22 -15.93 -6.37
CA TRP A 81 8.30 -16.77 -5.19
C TRP A 81 9.71 -16.74 -4.61
N LEU A 82 9.79 -16.46 -3.31
CA LEU A 82 11.03 -16.34 -2.55
C LEU A 82 11.00 -17.33 -1.39
N ASP A 83 12.16 -17.90 -1.07
CA ASP A 83 12.31 -18.87 0.01
C ASP A 83 11.85 -18.29 1.35
N LEU A 84 10.87 -18.94 1.96
CA LEU A 84 10.32 -18.51 3.24
C LEU A 84 11.29 -18.88 4.38
N VAL A 85 11.76 -17.86 5.10
CA VAL A 85 12.57 -18.04 6.31
C VAL A 85 11.67 -18.16 7.53
N LYS A 86 10.64 -17.32 7.61
CA LYS A 86 9.73 -17.31 8.76
C LYS A 86 8.30 -16.93 8.40
N ASN A 87 7.35 -17.73 8.85
CA ASN A 87 5.92 -17.50 8.67
C ASN A 87 5.28 -16.80 9.89
N LYS A 88 5.54 -15.49 10.09
CA LYS A 88 4.96 -14.72 11.21
C LYS A 88 4.70 -13.26 10.82
N TRP A 89 3.86 -12.58 11.59
CA TRP A 89 3.76 -11.12 11.54
C TRP A 89 5.10 -10.47 11.94
N VAL A 90 5.48 -9.45 11.18
CA VAL A 90 6.58 -8.53 11.48
C VAL A 90 5.93 -7.22 11.92
N GLU A 91 5.80 -7.05 13.23
CA GLU A 91 5.22 -5.87 13.89
C GLU A 91 6.27 -5.29 14.83
N LEU A 92 6.77 -4.09 14.52
CA LEU A 92 7.79 -3.41 15.31
C LEU A 92 7.37 -1.96 15.52
N ASP A 93 7.46 -1.46 16.75
CA ASP A 93 6.93 -0.13 17.11
C ASP A 93 7.82 1.04 16.69
N ALA A 94 9.13 0.82 16.54
CA ALA A 94 10.10 1.86 16.22
C ALA A 94 11.16 1.33 15.25
N VAL A 95 10.95 1.59 13.96
CA VAL A 95 11.92 1.25 12.91
C VAL A 95 12.40 2.51 12.21
N LYS A 96 13.71 2.66 12.14
CA LYS A 96 14.37 3.73 11.39
C LYS A 96 14.38 3.40 9.91
N SER A 97 13.93 4.33 9.09
CA SER A 97 14.05 4.28 7.64
C SER A 97 15.33 4.95 7.13
N THR A 98 15.69 4.67 5.88
CA THR A 98 16.87 5.27 5.23
C THR A 98 16.78 6.79 5.06
N ASP A 99 15.58 7.37 5.07
CA ASP A 99 15.31 8.81 5.08
C ASP A 99 15.14 9.40 6.51
N ASN A 100 15.55 8.66 7.54
CA ASN A 100 15.57 9.05 8.96
C ASN A 100 14.21 9.20 9.66
N VAL A 101 13.11 8.75 9.05
CA VAL A 101 11.83 8.61 9.77
C VAL A 101 11.89 7.42 10.72
N VAL A 102 11.40 7.59 11.95
CA VAL A 102 11.23 6.49 12.91
C VAL A 102 9.75 6.29 13.15
N ALA A 103 9.25 5.12 12.78
CA ALA A 103 7.83 4.82 12.80
C ALA A 103 7.58 3.30 12.93
N PRO A 104 6.40 2.89 13.40
CA PRO A 104 6.01 1.50 13.44
C PRO A 104 5.90 0.90 12.03
N ILE A 105 6.21 -0.39 11.91
CA ILE A 105 6.01 -1.16 10.67
C ILE A 105 5.13 -2.38 10.93
N LYS A 106 4.41 -2.82 9.89
CA LYS A 106 3.65 -4.06 9.89
C LYS A 106 3.73 -4.75 8.53
N GLY A 107 4.05 -6.03 8.54
CA GLY A 107 3.95 -6.90 7.37
C GLY A 107 3.94 -8.36 7.78
N TYR A 108 3.93 -9.27 6.82
CA TYR A 108 3.84 -10.70 7.09
C TYR A 108 4.97 -11.45 6.41
N ALA A 109 5.44 -12.49 7.08
CA ALA A 109 6.51 -13.35 6.66
C ALA A 109 7.89 -12.67 6.50
N THR A 110 8.92 -13.49 6.51
CA THR A 110 10.31 -13.11 6.25
C THR A 110 10.86 -14.08 5.22
N VAL A 111 11.51 -13.57 4.20
CA VAL A 111 12.10 -14.36 3.11
C VAL A 111 13.60 -14.12 3.01
N ALA A 112 14.29 -15.06 2.39
CA ALA A 112 15.69 -14.90 2.05
C ALA A 112 15.83 -14.05 0.78
N THR A 113 16.73 -13.06 0.81
CA THR A 113 17.10 -12.26 -0.36
C THR A 113 18.63 -12.24 -0.49
N PRO A 114 19.18 -11.84 -1.66
CA PRO A 114 20.62 -11.66 -1.82
C PRO A 114 21.26 -10.67 -0.82
N LEU A 115 20.46 -9.79 -0.21
CA LEU A 115 20.90 -8.77 0.75
C LEU A 115 20.60 -9.17 2.21
N GLY A 116 20.21 -10.42 2.45
CA GLY A 116 19.83 -10.95 3.77
C GLY A 116 18.33 -11.16 3.92
N GLU A 117 17.90 -11.42 5.16
CA GLU A 117 16.50 -11.64 5.47
C GLU A 117 15.70 -10.34 5.34
N ALA A 118 14.56 -10.39 4.65
CA ALA A 118 13.74 -9.22 4.41
C ALA A 118 12.24 -9.52 4.56
N SER A 119 11.47 -8.47 4.81
CA SER A 119 10.00 -8.49 4.83
C SER A 119 9.47 -7.25 4.11
N TRP A 120 8.45 -7.41 3.27
CA TRP A 120 7.73 -6.28 2.70
C TRP A 120 6.67 -5.84 3.71
N VAL A 121 6.75 -4.58 4.11
CA VAL A 121 6.00 -4.04 5.25
C VAL A 121 5.43 -2.66 4.91
N THR A 122 4.38 -2.29 5.61
CA THR A 122 3.88 -0.92 5.64
C THR A 122 4.45 -0.19 6.86
N GLN A 123 5.07 0.97 6.67
CA GLN A 123 5.46 1.88 7.75
C GLN A 123 4.33 2.90 7.98
N TYR A 124 3.91 3.12 9.22
CA TYR A 124 2.79 4.01 9.57
C TYR A 124 3.25 5.22 10.39
N PHE A 125 2.82 6.42 10.00
CA PHE A 125 3.21 7.66 10.67
C PHE A 125 2.10 8.71 10.58
N PHE A 126 1.61 9.19 11.73
CA PHE A 126 0.60 10.26 11.84
C PHE A 126 -0.63 10.13 10.91
N GLY A 127 -1.23 8.94 10.83
CA GLY A 127 -2.41 8.72 9.99
C GLY A 127 -2.10 8.52 8.50
N TYR A 128 -0.82 8.42 8.16
CA TYR A 128 -0.34 8.01 6.85
C TYR A 128 0.40 6.68 6.96
N GLY A 129 0.58 6.01 5.83
CA GLY A 129 1.52 4.93 5.70
C GLY A 129 2.24 4.94 4.35
N ARG A 130 3.28 4.14 4.24
CA ARG A 130 4.00 3.91 2.98
C ARG A 130 4.53 2.48 2.96
N TRP A 131 4.71 1.94 1.76
CA TRP A 131 5.21 0.60 1.56
C TRP A 131 6.72 0.59 1.43
N GLY A 132 7.32 -0.56 1.71
CA GLY A 132 8.75 -0.74 1.53
C GLY A 132 9.26 -2.06 2.10
N ILE A 133 10.58 -2.19 2.10
CA ILE A 133 11.27 -3.41 2.55
C ILE A 133 11.92 -3.13 3.89
N TYR A 134 11.66 -3.97 4.89
CA TYR A 134 12.44 -4.01 6.11
C TYR A 134 13.52 -5.10 6.01
N ASN A 135 14.78 -4.71 6.08
CA ASN A 135 15.91 -5.64 6.11
C ASN A 135 16.26 -5.98 7.56
N LEU A 136 16.19 -7.27 7.90
CA LEU A 136 16.40 -7.73 9.27
C LEU A 136 17.88 -7.72 9.67
N ASN A 137 18.82 -7.67 8.73
CA ASN A 137 20.25 -7.60 9.03
C ASN A 137 20.67 -6.16 9.35
N THR A 138 20.27 -5.19 8.51
CA THR A 138 20.62 -3.77 8.72
C THR A 138 19.70 -3.07 9.72
N LYS A 139 18.55 -3.67 10.04
CA LYS A 139 17.48 -3.08 10.88
C LYS A 139 16.93 -1.77 10.32
N LEU A 140 17.00 -1.59 9.00
CA LEU A 140 16.51 -0.40 8.30
C LEU A 140 15.29 -0.72 7.45
N PHE A 141 14.39 0.26 7.38
CA PHE A 141 13.28 0.30 6.42
C PHE A 141 13.69 1.09 5.16
N TYR A 142 13.46 0.49 3.99
CA TYR A 142 13.75 1.04 2.68
C TYR A 142 12.42 1.37 1.99
N PRO A 143 11.99 2.65 1.95
CA PRO A 143 10.72 3.02 1.35
C PRO A 143 10.70 2.75 -0.16
N GLU A 144 9.61 2.18 -0.65
CA GLU A 144 9.34 1.92 -2.07
C GLU A 144 8.22 2.82 -2.63
N SER A 145 7.57 3.60 -1.76
CA SER A 145 6.47 4.48 -2.13
C SER A 145 6.47 5.79 -1.35
N ASP A 146 5.68 6.74 -1.85
CA ASP A 146 5.28 7.93 -1.10
C ASP A 146 4.35 7.58 0.07
N TRP A 147 4.01 8.61 0.86
CA TRP A 147 3.04 8.52 1.95
C TRP A 147 1.61 8.63 1.42
N PHE A 148 0.76 7.73 1.89
CA PHE A 148 -0.67 7.67 1.59
C PHE A 148 -1.47 7.78 2.88
N PRO A 149 -2.64 8.45 2.87
CA PRO A 149 -3.53 8.45 4.03
C PRO A 149 -3.95 7.03 4.39
N VAL A 150 -4.14 6.76 5.68
CA VAL A 150 -4.76 5.52 6.14
C VAL A 150 -6.27 5.55 5.86
N SER A 151 -6.83 4.44 5.38
CA SER A 151 -8.27 4.27 5.08
C SER A 151 -8.99 3.42 6.13
#